data_AF-A0A3M1V016-F1
#
_entry.id   AF-A0A3M1V016-F1
#
_cell.length_a   1.000
_cell.length_b   1.000
_cell.length_c   1.000
_cell.angle_alpha   90.00
_cell.angle_beta   90.00
_cell.angle_gamma   90.00
#
_symmetry.space_group_name_H-M   'P 1'
#
loop_
_entity.id
_entity.type
_entity.pdbx_description
1 polymer ?
#
loop_
_entity_poly.entity_id
_entity_poly.type
_entity_poly.pdbx_seq_one_letter_code
_entity_poly.pdbx_strand_id
1 'polypeptide(L)'
;MNTDNIEITVLQRIATALERIADSLERTPAVTSAEELPRKVARVFEPVADSTVETSDAREPSPPPQLTEFLESKGIQIKTVPTPEPADAVLDSLARLIGDRYAHVAPLLAHIKRTMQHGEPFTMGLRSRPAVEIGSICQLCTRLHDVAFLVEYTYSKSPCCVLRARPSTLPKAQNFFSGGWLERYVRQIAESAHAAAQAETESTLPFECLANPQIVLPDGADFELDVLVRIGVSTIWIEAKTGCYQQHVAKYARVARLLGLDYDHSFMILPHVPSHRCEELGSLFSMTVCNLDSFEDALLDAVRRDHRALSATTVAS
;
A
#
# COMPACT_ATOMS: atom_id res chain seq x y z
N MET A 1 1.22 48.11 -1.63
CA MET A 1 1.69 47.43 -2.86
C MET A 1 0.68 46.35 -3.17
N ASN A 2 0.07 46.41 -4.35
CA ASN A 2 -1.19 45.72 -4.68
C ASN A 2 -0.95 44.21 -4.88
N THR A 3 -1.54 43.38 -4.02
CA THR A 3 -1.47 41.91 -4.03
C THR A 3 -1.97 41.31 -5.35
N ASP A 4 -2.94 41.97 -5.99
CA ASP A 4 -3.52 41.56 -7.28
C ASP A 4 -2.51 41.54 -8.43
N ASN A 5 -1.50 42.42 -8.41
CA ASN A 5 -0.47 42.44 -9.46
C ASN A 5 0.52 41.28 -9.32
N ILE A 6 0.71 40.75 -8.12
CA ILE A 6 1.63 39.63 -7.87
C ILE A 6 1.00 38.33 -8.34
N GLU A 7 -0.29 38.10 -8.06
CA GLU A 7 -1.02 36.91 -8.52
C GLU A 7 -1.11 36.86 -10.05
N ILE A 8 -1.40 37.98 -10.70
CA ILE A 8 -1.44 38.07 -12.18
C ILE A 8 -0.07 37.75 -12.79
N THR A 9 1.01 38.25 -12.17
CA THR A 9 2.39 38.00 -12.65
C THR A 9 2.80 36.53 -12.48
N VAL A 10 2.39 35.88 -11.39
CA VAL A 10 2.68 34.46 -11.16
C VAL A 10 1.91 33.59 -12.15
N LEU A 11 0.63 33.89 -12.39
CA LEU A 11 -0.19 33.16 -13.35
C LEU A 11 0.34 33.27 -14.79
N GLN A 12 0.79 34.46 -15.21
CA GLN A 12 1.40 34.65 -16.53
C GLN A 12 2.71 33.86 -16.70
N ARG A 13 3.53 33.78 -15.65
CA ARG A 13 4.77 32.99 -15.67
C ARG A 13 4.48 31.49 -15.75
N ILE A 14 3.45 31.01 -15.06
CA ILE A 14 3.03 29.60 -15.13
C ILE A 14 2.50 29.27 -16.52
N ALA A 15 1.64 30.11 -17.11
CA ALA A 15 1.11 29.91 -18.46
C ALA A 15 2.23 29.84 -19.51
N THR A 16 3.20 30.75 -19.45
CA THR A 16 4.35 30.77 -20.37
C THR A 16 5.23 29.53 -20.23
N ALA A 17 5.38 28.99 -19.01
CA ALA A 17 6.16 27.79 -18.77
C ALA A 17 5.47 26.54 -19.34
N LEU A 18 4.13 26.47 -19.25
CA LEU A 18 3.34 25.37 -19.80
C LEU A 18 3.37 25.34 -21.33
N GLU A 19 3.26 26.50 -21.98
CA GLU A 19 3.37 26.62 -23.45
C GLU A 19 4.74 26.13 -23.97
N ARG A 20 5.84 26.47 -23.26
CA ARG A 20 7.19 25.99 -23.64
C ARG A 20 7.36 24.49 -23.50
N ILE A 21 6.70 23.86 -22.53
CA ILE A 21 6.73 22.41 -22.35
C ILE A 21 5.93 21.72 -23.47
N ALA A 22 4.77 22.27 -23.83
CA ALA A 22 3.97 21.76 -24.94
C ALA A 22 4.74 21.80 -26.28
N ASP A 23 5.37 22.95 -26.59
CA ASP A 23 6.20 23.11 -27.80
C ASP A 23 7.40 22.14 -27.84
N SER A 24 7.95 21.80 -26.69
CA SER A 24 9.09 20.87 -26.59
C SER A 24 8.67 19.41 -26.80
N LEU A 25 7.43 19.06 -26.48
CA LEU A 25 6.89 17.71 -26.67
C LEU A 25 6.49 17.45 -28.13
N GLU A 26 6.00 18.49 -28.82
CA GLU A 26 5.63 18.41 -30.24
C GLU A 26 6.82 18.33 -31.21
N ARG A 27 8.05 18.64 -30.74
CA ARG A 27 9.27 18.65 -31.57
C ARG A 27 10.07 17.35 -31.57
N THR A 28 9.51 16.24 -31.11
CA THR A 28 10.19 14.94 -31.12
C THR A 28 9.87 14.20 -32.43
N PRO A 29 10.79 14.05 -33.41
CA PRO A 29 10.48 13.30 -34.61
C PRO A 29 10.50 11.79 -34.31
N ALA A 30 9.42 11.12 -34.70
CA ALA A 30 9.32 9.67 -34.72
C ALA A 30 10.35 9.08 -35.71
N VAL A 31 11.17 8.13 -35.25
CA VAL A 31 12.02 7.32 -36.12
C VAL A 31 11.31 5.99 -36.37
N THR A 32 10.84 5.83 -37.61
CA THR A 32 10.31 4.61 -38.21
C THR A 32 11.43 3.64 -38.61
N SER A 33 11.18 2.34 -38.45
CA SER A 33 12.03 1.21 -38.86
C SER A 33 12.16 1.03 -40.37
N ALA A 34 13.34 0.58 -40.86
CA ALA A 34 13.53 -0.60 -41.74
C ALA A 34 14.98 -0.70 -42.33
N GLU A 35 15.52 -1.92 -42.24
CA GLU A 35 16.50 -2.67 -43.09
C GLU A 35 17.75 -2.03 -43.74
N GLU A 36 18.94 -2.63 -43.52
CA GLU A 36 19.68 -3.45 -44.53
C GLU A 36 21.03 -4.00 -43.98
N LEU A 37 21.37 -5.25 -44.35
CA LEU A 37 22.67 -5.93 -44.14
C LEU A 37 23.70 -5.53 -45.23
N PRO A 38 25.02 -5.77 -45.01
CA PRO A 38 25.64 -6.93 -45.69
C PRO A 38 26.73 -7.70 -44.90
N ARG A 39 26.88 -8.96 -45.35
CA ARG A 39 27.87 -10.01 -45.03
C ARG A 39 29.34 -9.57 -45.18
N LYS A 40 30.29 -10.16 -44.39
CA LYS A 40 31.30 -11.17 -44.85
C LYS A 40 32.27 -11.65 -43.73
N VAL A 41 32.21 -12.96 -43.44
CA VAL A 41 33.29 -13.98 -43.32
C VAL A 41 34.58 -13.69 -42.50
N ALA A 42 34.85 -14.51 -41.46
CA ALA A 42 35.96 -15.50 -41.45
C ALA A 42 35.97 -16.37 -40.17
N ARG A 43 36.25 -17.66 -40.36
CA ARG A 43 36.42 -18.74 -39.36
C ARG A 43 37.68 -18.56 -38.52
N VAL A 44 37.74 -19.13 -37.31
CA VAL A 44 38.69 -20.20 -36.89
C VAL A 44 38.12 -20.92 -35.64
N PHE A 45 38.16 -22.25 -35.66
CA PHE A 45 37.99 -23.18 -34.53
C PHE A 45 39.37 -23.39 -33.86
N GLU A 46 39.43 -23.52 -32.53
CA GLU A 46 39.99 -24.71 -31.87
C GLU A 46 39.72 -24.72 -30.34
N PRO A 47 39.62 -25.91 -29.70
CA PRO A 47 39.20 -26.12 -28.31
C PRO A 47 40.41 -26.38 -27.37
N VAL A 48 40.15 -26.91 -26.15
CA VAL A 48 41.07 -27.34 -25.04
C VAL A 48 40.91 -26.40 -23.83
N ALA A 49 40.71 -26.80 -22.57
CA ALA A 49 40.83 -28.07 -21.87
C ALA A 49 39.79 -28.18 -20.73
N ASP A 50 39.57 -29.44 -20.39
CA ASP A 50 39.06 -29.99 -19.13
C ASP A 50 39.64 -29.30 -17.87
N SER A 51 38.76 -28.90 -16.95
CA SER A 51 39.11 -28.49 -15.59
C SER A 51 38.11 -29.12 -14.63
N THR A 52 38.52 -30.25 -14.08
CA THR A 52 37.91 -30.90 -12.93
C THR A 52 38.06 -30.06 -11.66
N VAL A 53 37.08 -30.26 -10.77
CA VAL A 53 37.05 -29.95 -9.32
C VAL A 53 36.60 -28.54 -8.97
N GLU A 54 35.38 -28.45 -8.43
CA GLU A 54 35.18 -27.89 -7.09
C GLU A 54 33.87 -28.44 -6.49
N THR A 55 34.05 -29.23 -5.44
CA THR A 55 33.03 -29.67 -4.51
C THR A 55 32.26 -28.46 -3.98
N SER A 56 30.93 -28.48 -4.16
CA SER A 56 30.01 -27.49 -3.62
C SER A 56 30.13 -27.46 -2.09
N ASP A 57 30.82 -26.44 -1.59
CA ASP A 57 30.69 -26.01 -0.21
C ASP A 57 29.20 -25.78 0.10
N ALA A 58 28.76 -26.30 1.25
CA ALA A 58 27.49 -25.96 1.85
C ALA A 58 27.51 -24.45 2.16
N ARG A 59 26.97 -23.66 1.24
CA ARG A 59 26.87 -22.21 1.37
C ARG A 59 25.96 -21.93 2.57
N GLU A 60 26.50 -21.28 3.60
CA GLU A 60 25.68 -20.68 4.65
C GLU A 60 24.54 -19.89 3.99
N PRO A 61 23.31 -19.97 4.50
CA PRO A 61 22.18 -19.27 3.90
C PRO A 61 22.52 -17.79 3.82
N SER A 62 22.58 -17.27 2.59
CA SER A 62 22.79 -15.85 2.34
C SER A 62 21.71 -15.08 3.09
N PRO A 63 22.00 -13.92 3.70
CA PRO A 63 20.95 -13.09 4.26
C PRO A 63 19.89 -12.87 3.15
N PRO A 64 18.59 -13.01 3.47
CA PRO A 64 17.56 -12.86 2.45
C PRO A 64 17.72 -11.50 1.74
N PRO A 65 17.50 -11.45 0.42
CA PRO A 65 17.68 -10.23 -0.35
C PRO A 65 16.81 -9.09 0.21
N GLN A 66 17.29 -7.85 0.09
CA GLN A 66 16.48 -6.66 0.39
C GLN A 66 15.20 -6.65 -0.46
N LEU A 67 14.16 -5.92 -0.08
CA LEU A 67 12.90 -5.92 -0.84
C LEU A 67 13.10 -5.50 -2.31
N THR A 68 14.04 -4.58 -2.58
CA THR A 68 14.43 -4.20 -3.94
C THR A 68 15.03 -5.37 -4.71
N GLU A 69 16.02 -6.06 -4.12
CA GLU A 69 16.68 -7.22 -4.72
C GLU A 69 15.68 -8.39 -4.92
N PHE A 70 14.74 -8.57 -3.99
CA PHE A 70 13.64 -9.53 -4.12
C PHE A 70 12.81 -9.23 -5.37
N LEU A 71 12.37 -7.99 -5.56
CA LEU A 71 11.61 -7.59 -6.74
C LEU A 71 12.42 -7.76 -8.03
N GLU A 72 13.69 -7.33 -8.03
CA GLU A 72 14.59 -7.49 -9.17
C GLU A 72 14.78 -8.97 -9.55
N SER A 73 14.90 -9.86 -8.57
CA SER A 73 15.00 -11.32 -8.80
C SER A 73 13.77 -11.92 -9.48
N LYS A 74 12.62 -11.24 -9.40
CA LYS A 74 11.37 -11.60 -10.08
C LYS A 74 11.19 -10.89 -11.43
N GLY A 75 12.18 -10.11 -11.86
CA GLY A 75 12.10 -9.27 -13.06
C GLY A 75 11.15 -8.09 -12.90
N ILE A 76 10.89 -7.66 -11.66
CA ILE A 76 10.03 -6.52 -11.33
C ILE A 76 10.92 -5.31 -11.04
N GLN A 77 10.62 -4.18 -11.69
CA GLN A 77 11.39 -2.95 -11.52
C GLN A 77 10.60 -1.93 -10.71
N ILE A 78 11.24 -1.28 -9.74
CA ILE A 78 10.63 -0.15 -9.02
C ILE A 78 10.81 1.13 -9.86
N LYS A 79 9.70 1.80 -10.20
CA LYS A 79 9.70 3.12 -10.85
C LYS A 79 9.90 4.22 -9.82
N THR A 80 9.07 4.21 -8.78
CA THR A 80 9.09 5.21 -7.72
C THR A 80 8.62 4.60 -6.41
N VAL A 81 9.12 5.14 -5.31
CA VAL A 81 8.59 4.92 -3.96
C VAL A 81 8.22 6.30 -3.41
N PRO A 82 7.02 6.49 -2.85
CA PRO A 82 6.66 7.75 -2.21
C PRO A 82 7.64 8.13 -1.10
N THR A 83 8.07 9.39 -1.10
CA THR A 83 8.94 9.94 -0.05
C THR A 83 8.10 10.34 1.16
N PRO A 84 8.52 10.04 2.40
CA PRO A 84 7.83 10.48 3.61
C PRO A 84 7.70 12.01 3.69
N GLU A 85 6.51 12.48 4.06
CA GLU A 85 6.19 13.89 4.29
C GLU A 85 5.92 14.16 5.77
N PRO A 86 6.16 15.39 6.29
CA PRO A 86 5.81 15.72 7.67
C PRO A 86 4.33 15.50 8.03
N ALA A 87 3.43 15.62 7.05
CA ALA A 87 2.00 15.38 7.23
C ALA A 87 1.66 13.90 7.44
N ASP A 88 2.55 12.96 7.10
CA ASP A 88 2.28 11.53 7.21
C ASP A 88 2.06 11.10 8.64
N ALA A 89 2.79 11.63 9.61
CA ALA A 89 2.58 11.31 11.02
C ALA A 89 1.14 11.61 11.49
N VAL A 90 0.55 12.69 10.97
CA VAL A 90 -0.83 13.07 11.27
C VAL A 90 -1.81 12.12 10.59
N LEU A 91 -1.57 11.78 9.31
CA LEU A 91 -2.42 10.85 8.56
C LEU A 91 -2.35 9.43 9.11
N ASP A 92 -1.17 8.96 9.51
CA ASP A 92 -0.95 7.65 10.11
C ASP A 92 -1.69 7.55 11.43
N SER A 93 -1.62 8.60 12.25
CA SER A 93 -2.39 8.67 13.49
C SER A 93 -3.91 8.72 13.27
N LEU A 94 -4.40 9.32 12.18
CA LEU A 94 -5.81 9.26 11.79
C LEU A 94 -6.20 7.87 11.30
N ALA A 95 -5.37 7.25 10.46
CA ALA A 95 -5.56 5.89 9.97
C ALA A 95 -5.63 4.88 11.12
N ARG A 96 -4.74 5.02 12.12
CA ARG A 96 -4.75 4.21 13.34
C ARG A 96 -6.05 4.34 14.11
N LEU A 97 -6.49 5.58 14.34
CA LEU A 97 -7.77 5.84 15.02
C LEU A 97 -8.96 5.23 14.26
N ILE A 98 -8.93 5.27 12.93
CA ILE A 98 -9.98 4.66 12.10
C ILE A 98 -9.95 3.13 12.23
N GLY A 99 -8.79 2.51 12.02
CA GLY A 99 -8.68 1.05 12.01
C GLY A 99 -9.01 0.43 13.37
N ASP A 100 -8.44 0.95 14.46
CA ASP A 100 -8.66 0.44 15.83
C ASP A 100 -10.13 0.56 16.28
N ARG A 101 -10.93 1.39 15.61
CA ARG A 101 -12.33 1.67 15.98
C ARG A 101 -13.28 1.50 14.82
N TYR A 102 -12.88 0.74 13.82
CA TYR A 102 -13.56 0.69 12.53
C TYR A 102 -15.03 0.31 12.65
N ALA A 103 -15.38 -0.65 13.51
CA ALA A 103 -16.75 -1.05 13.80
C ALA A 103 -17.64 0.13 14.26
N HIS A 104 -17.08 1.11 14.95
CA HIS A 104 -17.79 2.30 15.43
C HIS A 104 -17.83 3.44 14.42
N VAL A 105 -16.80 3.59 13.59
CA VAL A 105 -16.66 4.75 12.69
C VAL A 105 -17.01 4.45 11.23
N ALA A 106 -17.18 3.18 10.84
CA ALA A 106 -17.53 2.80 9.47
C ALA A 106 -18.78 3.54 8.92
N PRO A 107 -19.87 3.74 9.68
CA PRO A 107 -21.01 4.51 9.19
C PRO A 107 -20.67 5.97 8.88
N LEU A 108 -19.80 6.61 9.68
CA LEU A 108 -19.32 7.97 9.41
C LEU A 108 -18.48 8.00 8.13
N LEU A 109 -17.56 7.05 7.95
CA LEU A 109 -16.74 6.95 6.73
C LEU A 109 -17.61 6.78 5.48
N ALA A 110 -18.70 6.01 5.57
CA ALA A 110 -19.66 5.84 4.49
C ALA A 110 -20.42 7.14 4.14
N HIS A 111 -20.67 8.01 5.12
CA HIS A 111 -21.20 9.36 4.85
C HIS A 111 -20.16 10.22 4.14
N ILE A 112 -18.93 10.29 4.67
CA ILE A 112 -17.83 11.07 4.10
C ILE A 112 -17.55 10.63 2.66
N LYS A 113 -17.39 9.33 2.41
CA LYS A 113 -17.06 8.78 1.09
C LYS A 113 -18.13 9.11 0.04
N ARG A 114 -19.40 9.18 0.42
CA ARG A 114 -20.50 9.56 -0.47
C ARG A 114 -20.51 11.04 -0.84
N THR A 115 -20.07 11.92 0.06
CA THR A 115 -20.20 13.38 -0.13
C THR A 115 -18.88 14.10 -0.42
N MET A 116 -17.72 13.45 -0.23
CA MET A 116 -16.39 14.08 -0.38
C MET A 116 -16.06 14.55 -1.79
N GLN A 117 -16.68 13.98 -2.83
CA GLN A 117 -16.39 14.35 -4.21
C GLN A 117 -16.79 15.80 -4.51
N HIS A 118 -17.95 16.23 -3.99
CA HIS A 118 -18.48 17.58 -4.19
C HIS A 118 -18.44 18.43 -2.92
N GLY A 119 -17.91 17.91 -1.81
CA GLY A 119 -17.89 18.60 -0.53
C GLY A 119 -19.30 18.86 0.01
N GLU A 120 -20.25 17.94 -0.24
CA GLU A 120 -21.63 18.12 0.19
C GLU A 120 -21.76 17.95 1.72
N PRO A 121 -22.51 18.82 2.40
CA PRO A 121 -22.76 18.64 3.82
C PRO A 121 -23.64 17.41 4.05
N PHE A 122 -23.39 16.69 5.15
CA PHE A 122 -24.23 15.59 5.60
C PHE A 122 -24.64 15.75 7.06
N THR A 123 -25.69 15.02 7.41
CA THR A 123 -26.21 14.94 8.78
C THR A 123 -26.32 13.48 9.19
N MET A 124 -25.93 13.15 10.42
CA MET A 124 -25.99 11.81 10.99
C MET A 124 -26.65 11.85 12.37
N GLY A 125 -27.69 11.03 12.55
CA GLY A 125 -28.36 10.86 13.84
C GLY A 125 -27.58 9.88 14.73
N LEU A 126 -27.33 10.29 15.99
CA LEU A 126 -26.53 9.53 16.96
C LEU A 126 -27.33 9.07 18.18
N ARG A 127 -28.60 9.49 18.32
CA ARG A 127 -29.42 9.28 19.53
C ARG A 127 -29.44 7.84 20.06
N SER A 128 -29.55 6.85 19.17
CA SER A 128 -29.72 5.45 19.55
C SER A 128 -28.43 4.64 19.56
N ARG A 129 -27.27 5.29 19.39
CA ARG A 129 -25.96 4.63 19.34
C ARG A 129 -25.35 4.52 20.75
N PRO A 130 -24.54 3.49 21.02
CA PRO A 130 -23.78 3.37 22.27
C PRO A 130 -22.88 4.58 22.52
N ALA A 131 -22.68 4.94 23.79
CA ALA A 131 -21.84 6.09 24.17
C ALA A 131 -20.39 5.97 23.64
N VAL A 132 -19.83 4.75 23.62
CA VAL A 132 -18.49 4.48 23.06
C VAL A 132 -18.40 4.79 21.57
N GLU A 133 -19.47 4.50 20.83
CA GLU A 133 -19.54 4.74 19.40
C GLU A 133 -19.68 6.24 19.11
N ILE A 134 -20.56 6.93 19.85
CA ILE A 134 -20.71 8.39 19.77
C ILE A 134 -19.38 9.08 20.08
N GLY A 135 -18.69 8.65 21.14
CA GLY A 135 -17.38 9.18 21.52
C GLY A 135 -16.33 8.99 20.42
N SER A 136 -16.30 7.80 19.80
CA SER A 136 -15.37 7.48 18.71
C SER A 136 -15.62 8.33 17.46
N ILE A 137 -16.88 8.47 17.06
CA ILE A 137 -17.31 9.32 15.94
C ILE A 137 -16.92 10.78 16.20
N CYS A 138 -17.26 11.31 17.38
CA CYS A 138 -16.96 12.70 17.72
C CYS A 138 -15.45 12.96 17.78
N GLN A 139 -14.66 12.06 18.35
CA GLN A 139 -13.20 12.19 18.39
C GLN A 139 -12.62 12.20 16.97
N LEU A 140 -13.07 11.29 16.11
CA LEU A 140 -12.61 11.24 14.72
C LEU A 140 -12.99 12.53 13.98
N CYS A 141 -14.23 12.99 14.07
CA CYS A 141 -14.66 14.23 13.42
C CYS A 141 -13.89 15.47 13.91
N THR A 142 -13.62 15.58 15.22
CA THR A 142 -12.77 16.67 15.73
C THR A 142 -11.40 16.65 15.05
N ARG A 143 -10.72 15.49 15.05
CA ARG A 143 -9.38 15.39 14.45
C ARG A 143 -9.38 15.63 12.94
N LEU A 144 -10.41 15.16 12.23
CA LEU A 144 -10.56 15.42 10.81
C LEU A 144 -10.79 16.91 10.53
N HIS A 145 -11.51 17.61 11.40
CA HIS A 145 -11.70 19.05 11.31
C HIS A 145 -10.39 19.81 11.58
N ASP A 146 -9.61 19.40 12.58
CA ASP A 146 -8.32 20.02 12.92
C ASP A 146 -7.31 19.99 11.76
N VAL A 147 -7.42 18.99 10.86
CA VAL A 147 -6.55 18.85 9.67
C VAL A 147 -7.23 19.31 8.38
N ALA A 148 -8.37 20.01 8.47
CA ALA A 148 -9.16 20.49 7.33
C ALA A 148 -9.64 19.38 6.36
N PHE A 149 -9.78 18.14 6.84
CA PHE A 149 -10.44 17.05 6.11
C PHE A 149 -11.97 17.11 6.24
N LEU A 150 -12.45 17.70 7.33
CA LEU A 150 -13.79 18.27 7.42
C LEU A 150 -13.66 19.79 7.46
N VAL A 151 -14.37 20.50 6.58
CA VAL A 151 -14.40 21.97 6.57
C VAL A 151 -15.47 22.53 7.50
N GLU A 152 -16.45 21.70 7.86
CA GLU A 152 -17.44 21.99 8.90
C GLU A 152 -17.65 20.75 9.75
N TYR A 153 -17.77 20.94 11.06
CA TYR A 153 -18.16 19.90 11.99
C TYR A 153 -18.88 20.50 13.21
N THR A 154 -20.09 20.03 13.48
CA THR A 154 -20.83 20.35 14.70
C THR A 154 -21.54 19.11 15.23
N TYR A 155 -21.61 18.98 16.56
CA TYR A 155 -22.40 17.96 17.23
C TYR A 155 -23.35 18.62 18.23
N SER A 156 -24.66 18.48 17.99
CA SER A 156 -25.69 18.88 18.93
C SER A 156 -25.93 17.75 19.92
N LYS A 157 -25.69 18.01 21.21
CA LYS A 157 -25.93 17.06 22.31
C LYS A 157 -27.41 16.75 22.50
N SER A 158 -27.71 15.95 23.53
CA SER A 158 -29.07 15.70 24.00
C SER A 158 -29.88 17.00 24.12
N PRO A 159 -31.16 17.02 23.73
CA PRO A 159 -31.93 15.87 23.26
C PRO A 159 -31.62 15.47 21.82
N CYS A 160 -31.17 16.35 20.94
CA CYS A 160 -31.13 16.08 19.50
C CYS A 160 -30.16 14.95 19.09
N CYS A 161 -28.94 14.93 19.67
CA CYS A 161 -27.88 13.96 19.32
C CYS A 161 -27.66 13.87 17.80
N VAL A 162 -27.39 15.00 17.16
CA VAL A 162 -27.22 15.11 15.70
C VAL A 162 -25.84 15.66 15.38
N LEU A 163 -25.13 14.94 14.50
CA LEU A 163 -23.87 15.38 13.91
C LEU A 163 -24.15 16.02 12.55
N ARG A 164 -23.54 17.17 12.28
CA ARG A 164 -23.50 17.80 10.96
C ARG A 164 -22.05 18.04 10.58
N ALA A 165 -21.67 17.66 9.37
CA ALA A 165 -20.31 17.87 8.89
C ALA A 165 -20.29 18.08 7.38
N ARG A 166 -19.23 18.72 6.89
CA ARG A 166 -18.94 18.86 5.47
C ARG A 166 -17.52 18.37 5.19
N PRO A 167 -17.32 17.36 4.33
CA PRO A 167 -15.98 16.93 3.96
C PRO A 167 -15.31 17.96 3.05
N SER A 168 -13.99 17.97 3.12
CA SER A 168 -13.13 18.75 2.23
C SER A 168 -13.05 18.11 0.84
N THR A 169 -12.93 18.95 -0.19
CA THR A 169 -12.64 18.53 -1.57
C THR A 169 -11.14 18.51 -1.88
N LEU A 170 -10.28 18.72 -0.87
CA LEU A 170 -8.84 18.62 -1.04
C LEU A 170 -8.47 17.21 -1.55
N PRO A 171 -7.64 17.08 -2.61
CA PRO A 171 -7.23 15.77 -3.14
C PRO A 171 -6.63 14.86 -2.07
N LYS A 172 -5.85 15.42 -1.14
CA LYS A 172 -5.26 14.66 -0.02
C LYS A 172 -6.30 14.05 0.91
N ALA A 173 -7.42 14.74 1.16
CA ALA A 173 -8.53 14.21 1.95
C ALA A 173 -9.29 13.12 1.17
N GLN A 174 -9.58 13.37 -0.11
CA GLN A 174 -10.27 12.39 -0.96
C GLN A 174 -9.47 11.09 -1.10
N ASN A 175 -8.16 11.18 -1.37
CA ASN A 175 -7.26 10.03 -1.47
C ASN A 175 -7.17 9.26 -0.14
N PHE A 176 -7.13 9.98 0.99
CA PHE A 176 -7.14 9.34 2.29
C PHE A 176 -8.42 8.52 2.52
N PHE A 177 -9.60 9.08 2.25
CA PHE A 177 -10.87 8.39 2.45
C PHE A 177 -11.21 7.35 1.38
N SER A 178 -10.64 7.44 0.18
CA SER A 178 -10.88 6.48 -0.91
C SER A 178 -10.14 5.16 -0.71
N GLY A 179 -9.04 5.14 0.05
CA GLY A 179 -8.24 3.94 0.29
C GLY A 179 -7.04 4.16 1.21
N GLY A 180 -6.42 5.34 1.13
CA GLY A 180 -5.13 5.59 1.79
C GLY A 180 -5.13 5.44 3.31
N TRP A 181 -6.25 5.63 4.00
CA TRP A 181 -6.33 5.34 5.44
C TRP A 181 -6.08 3.86 5.74
N LEU A 182 -6.55 2.95 4.89
CA LEU A 182 -6.43 1.51 5.11
C LEU A 182 -5.00 1.05 4.83
N GLU A 183 -4.41 1.51 3.73
CA GLU A 183 -2.99 1.25 3.38
C GLU A 183 -2.05 1.69 4.52
N ARG A 184 -2.27 2.90 5.06
CA ARG A 184 -1.53 3.40 6.23
C ARG A 184 -1.78 2.59 7.49
N TYR A 185 -3.00 2.11 7.70
CA TYR A 185 -3.33 1.29 8.86
C TYR A 185 -2.64 -0.07 8.79
N VAL A 186 -2.74 -0.78 7.65
CA VAL A 186 -2.14 -2.12 7.52
C VAL A 186 -0.62 -2.10 7.60
N ARG A 187 0.02 -1.02 7.12
CA ARG A 187 1.46 -0.79 7.35
C ARG A 187 1.81 -0.70 8.84
N GLN A 188 1.06 0.07 9.61
CA GLN A 188 1.28 0.20 11.07
C GLN A 188 1.03 -1.13 11.82
N ILE A 189 0.10 -1.96 11.33
CA ILE A 189 -0.09 -3.31 11.87
C ILE A 189 1.11 -4.20 11.53
N ALA A 190 1.68 -4.11 10.32
CA ALA A 190 2.91 -4.85 10.00
C ALA A 190 4.11 -4.43 10.86
N GLU A 191 4.26 -3.13 11.15
CA GLU A 191 5.25 -2.62 12.11
C GLU A 191 5.00 -3.17 13.52
N SER A 192 3.73 -3.24 13.95
CA SER A 192 3.35 -3.80 15.26
C SER A 192 3.63 -5.31 15.34
N ALA A 193 3.34 -6.06 14.27
CA ALA A 193 3.63 -7.49 14.17
C ALA A 193 5.14 -7.77 14.19
N HIS A 194 5.95 -6.94 13.51
CA HIS A 194 7.40 -7.02 13.60
C HIS A 194 7.88 -6.79 15.04
N ALA A 195 7.38 -5.75 15.72
CA ALA A 195 7.76 -5.46 17.10
C ALA A 195 7.39 -6.62 18.05
N ALA A 196 6.21 -7.23 17.86
CA ALA A 196 5.78 -8.40 18.63
C ALA A 196 6.69 -9.61 18.37
N ALA A 197 6.97 -9.93 17.11
CA ALA A 197 7.86 -11.03 16.74
C ALA A 197 9.30 -10.80 17.25
N GLN A 198 9.81 -9.57 17.17
CA GLN A 198 11.12 -9.20 17.70
C GLN A 198 11.22 -9.41 19.22
N ALA A 199 10.14 -9.17 19.97
CA ALA A 199 10.12 -9.40 21.41
C ALA A 199 10.20 -10.90 21.81
N GLU A 200 9.91 -11.80 20.87
CA GLU A 200 9.97 -13.26 21.06
C GLU A 200 11.34 -13.87 20.73
N THR A 201 12.29 -13.07 20.22
CA THR A 201 13.61 -13.55 19.80
C THR A 201 14.74 -12.67 20.35
N GLU A 202 15.86 -13.31 20.70
CA GLU A 202 17.07 -12.61 21.14
C GLU A 202 17.87 -12.04 19.96
N SER A 203 17.67 -12.59 18.76
CA SER A 203 18.31 -12.11 17.54
C SER A 203 17.56 -10.92 16.94
N THR A 204 18.29 -9.99 16.34
CA THR A 204 17.65 -8.91 15.57
C THR A 204 16.90 -9.51 14.38
N LEU A 205 15.61 -9.23 14.30
CA LEU A 205 14.72 -9.61 13.22
C LEU A 205 14.67 -8.46 12.20
N PRO A 206 15.21 -8.65 10.97
CA PRO A 206 15.15 -7.62 9.94
C PRO A 206 13.73 -7.13 9.65
N PHE A 207 13.58 -5.83 9.41
CA PHE A 207 12.35 -5.22 8.95
C PHE A 207 12.61 -4.27 7.78
N GLU A 208 11.89 -4.48 6.69
CA GLU A 208 11.84 -3.56 5.55
C GLU A 208 10.39 -3.39 5.11
N CYS A 209 10.05 -2.20 4.64
CA CYS A 209 8.70 -1.88 4.18
C CYS A 209 8.75 -0.97 2.95
N LEU A 210 8.08 -1.38 1.88
CA LEU A 210 7.75 -0.54 0.73
C LEU A 210 6.24 -0.30 0.72
N ALA A 211 5.83 0.95 0.91
CA ALA A 211 4.43 1.35 0.86
C ALA A 211 4.16 2.13 -0.44
N ASN A 212 3.13 1.71 -1.17
CA ASN A 212 2.71 2.29 -2.45
C ASN A 212 3.83 2.41 -3.51
N PRO A 213 4.80 1.45 -3.65
CA PRO A 213 5.75 1.54 -4.75
C PRO A 213 5.05 1.37 -6.10
N GLN A 214 5.39 2.24 -7.04
CA GLN A 214 5.05 2.05 -8.46
C GLN A 214 6.06 1.09 -9.06
N ILE A 215 5.59 0.02 -9.68
CA ILE A 215 6.42 -1.04 -10.25
C ILE A 215 6.07 -1.30 -11.72
N VAL A 216 7.03 -1.84 -12.46
CA VAL A 216 6.83 -2.44 -13.78
C VAL A 216 6.94 -3.95 -13.62
N LEU A 217 5.89 -4.65 -14.03
CA LEU A 217 5.82 -6.11 -14.04
C LEU A 217 6.66 -6.68 -15.21
N PRO A 218 6.97 -7.99 -15.20
CA PRO A 218 7.78 -8.60 -16.27
C PRO A 218 7.16 -8.52 -17.68
N ASP A 219 5.84 -8.34 -17.75
CA ASP A 219 5.09 -8.13 -19.00
C ASP A 219 5.11 -6.66 -19.47
N GLY A 220 5.82 -5.78 -18.76
CA GLY A 220 5.89 -4.34 -19.03
C GLY A 220 4.72 -3.53 -18.50
N ALA A 221 3.73 -4.16 -17.85
CA ALA A 221 2.57 -3.45 -17.31
C ALA A 221 2.91 -2.71 -16.00
N ASP A 222 2.26 -1.56 -15.82
CA ASP A 222 2.36 -0.78 -14.59
C ASP A 222 1.44 -1.33 -13.50
N PHE A 223 1.96 -1.38 -12.29
CA PHE A 223 1.22 -1.80 -11.11
C PHE A 223 1.69 -1.00 -9.89
N GLU A 224 0.81 -0.80 -8.92
CA GLU A 224 1.13 -0.23 -7.61
C GLU A 224 0.86 -1.31 -6.57
N LEU A 225 1.85 -1.62 -5.74
CA LEU A 225 1.64 -2.48 -4.57
C LEU A 225 1.19 -1.61 -3.41
N ASP A 226 0.14 -1.99 -2.68
CA ASP A 226 -0.29 -1.22 -1.52
C ASP A 226 0.79 -1.26 -0.40
N VAL A 227 1.14 -2.44 0.11
CA VAL A 227 2.22 -2.62 1.11
C VAL A 227 2.99 -3.91 0.86
N LEU A 228 4.31 -3.84 0.71
CA LEU A 228 5.22 -5.00 0.67
C LEU A 228 6.18 -4.91 1.86
N VAL A 229 6.20 -5.93 2.71
CA VAL A 229 7.05 -5.98 3.90
C VAL A 229 7.94 -7.20 3.91
N ARG A 230 9.10 -7.04 4.55
CA ARG A 230 9.95 -8.14 4.97
C ARG A 230 10.00 -8.13 6.49
N ILE A 231 9.65 -9.25 7.11
CA ILE A 231 9.74 -9.47 8.55
C ILE A 231 10.56 -10.73 8.78
N GLY A 232 11.84 -10.57 9.12
CA GLY A 232 12.79 -11.67 9.18
C GLY A 232 13.08 -12.26 7.81
N VAL A 233 12.65 -13.52 7.63
CA VAL A 233 12.75 -14.25 6.35
C VAL A 233 11.47 -14.21 5.52
N SER A 234 10.36 -13.77 6.11
CA SER A 234 9.07 -13.69 5.44
C SER A 234 9.00 -12.43 4.60
N THR A 235 8.79 -12.59 3.29
CA THR A 235 8.41 -11.50 2.39
C THR A 235 6.91 -11.59 2.16
N ILE A 236 6.16 -10.54 2.53
CA ILE A 236 4.71 -10.56 2.57
C ILE A 236 4.17 -9.36 1.80
N TRP A 237 3.27 -9.62 0.85
CA TRP A 237 2.51 -8.58 0.16
C TRP A 237 1.12 -8.44 0.79
N ILE A 238 0.71 -7.21 1.06
CA ILE A 238 -0.59 -6.85 1.63
C ILE A 238 -1.29 -5.89 0.68
N GLU A 239 -2.45 -6.30 0.17
CA GLU A 239 -3.33 -5.50 -0.66
C GLU A 239 -4.55 -5.03 0.16
N ALA A 240 -4.80 -3.73 0.22
CA ALA A 240 -5.80 -3.09 1.05
C ALA A 240 -6.98 -2.56 0.22
N LYS A 241 -8.21 -3.05 0.46
CA LYS A 241 -9.40 -2.55 -0.26
C LYS A 241 -10.55 -2.12 0.64
N THR A 242 -10.96 -0.87 0.45
CA THR A 242 -12.14 -0.27 1.10
C THR A 242 -13.42 -0.36 0.25
N GLY A 243 -13.35 -0.92 -0.97
CA GLY A 243 -14.43 -0.92 -1.97
C GLY A 243 -14.65 -2.27 -2.67
N CYS A 244 -15.25 -2.24 -3.87
CA CYS A 244 -15.60 -3.45 -4.63
C CYS A 244 -14.35 -4.21 -5.12
N TYR A 245 -13.93 -5.24 -4.38
CA TYR A 245 -12.77 -6.07 -4.69
C TYR A 245 -13.05 -7.08 -5.82
N GLN A 246 -14.32 -7.45 -6.05
CA GLN A 246 -14.70 -8.57 -6.93
C GLN A 246 -14.22 -8.39 -8.37
N GLN A 247 -14.11 -7.16 -8.86
CA GLN A 247 -13.72 -6.87 -10.25
C GLN A 247 -12.21 -7.03 -10.49
N HIS A 248 -11.40 -7.12 -9.42
CA HIS A 248 -9.95 -7.07 -9.52
C HIS A 248 -9.24 -8.30 -8.94
N VAL A 249 -9.99 -9.28 -8.44
CA VAL A 249 -9.47 -10.54 -7.87
C VAL A 249 -8.42 -11.20 -8.75
N ALA A 250 -8.74 -11.42 -10.03
CA ALA A 250 -7.84 -12.11 -10.95
C ALA A 250 -6.53 -11.32 -11.19
N LYS A 251 -6.58 -9.98 -11.08
CA LYS A 251 -5.42 -9.11 -11.16
C LYS A 251 -4.48 -9.39 -10.00
N TYR A 252 -5.00 -9.45 -8.78
CA TYR A 252 -4.18 -9.65 -7.57
C TYR A 252 -3.58 -11.05 -7.50
N ALA A 253 -4.38 -12.08 -7.78
CA ALA A 253 -3.87 -13.45 -7.85
C ALA A 253 -2.78 -13.65 -8.92
N ARG A 254 -2.81 -12.87 -10.01
CA ARG A 254 -1.74 -12.85 -11.02
C ARG A 254 -0.47 -12.21 -10.45
N VAL A 255 -0.59 -11.07 -9.77
CA VAL A 255 0.56 -10.36 -9.19
C VAL A 255 1.22 -11.16 -8.07
N ALA A 256 0.45 -11.81 -7.19
CA ALA A 256 1.01 -12.72 -6.16
C ALA A 256 1.90 -13.81 -6.78
N ARG A 257 1.42 -14.42 -7.88
CA ARG A 257 2.19 -15.42 -8.65
C ARG A 257 3.46 -14.84 -9.27
N LEU A 258 3.41 -13.61 -9.81
CA LEU A 258 4.60 -12.94 -10.35
C LEU A 258 5.63 -12.62 -9.27
N LEU A 259 5.18 -12.24 -8.08
CA LEU A 259 6.04 -12.08 -6.90
C LEU A 259 6.58 -13.42 -6.39
N GLY A 260 6.01 -14.54 -6.83
CA GLY A 260 6.36 -15.88 -6.34
C GLY A 260 5.96 -16.09 -4.88
N LEU A 261 4.90 -15.40 -4.44
CA LEU A 261 4.35 -15.51 -3.09
C LEU A 261 3.21 -16.53 -3.10
N ASP A 262 3.15 -17.32 -2.03
CA ASP A 262 2.08 -18.29 -1.82
C ASP A 262 0.87 -17.66 -1.10
N TYR A 263 -0.05 -18.52 -0.69
CA TYR A 263 -1.27 -18.17 0.01
C TYR A 263 -1.01 -17.48 1.36
N ASP A 264 -0.01 -17.93 2.12
CA ASP A 264 0.31 -17.44 3.47
C ASP A 264 1.12 -16.14 3.45
N HIS A 265 1.63 -15.74 2.27
CA HIS A 265 2.46 -14.56 2.07
C HIS A 265 1.80 -13.47 1.21
N SER A 266 0.56 -13.70 0.78
CA SER A 266 -0.22 -12.76 -0.03
C SER A 266 -1.53 -12.44 0.68
N PHE A 267 -1.67 -11.23 1.22
CA PHE A 267 -2.81 -10.81 2.02
C PHE A 267 -3.73 -9.85 1.25
N MET A 268 -5.03 -10.01 1.46
CA MET A 268 -6.07 -9.11 0.96
C MET A 268 -6.94 -8.64 2.13
N ILE A 269 -6.87 -7.35 2.45
CA ILE A 269 -7.53 -6.75 3.62
C ILE A 269 -8.86 -6.12 3.20
N LEU A 270 -9.95 -6.68 3.70
CA LEU A 270 -11.32 -6.32 3.38
C LEU A 270 -12.10 -5.95 4.66
N PRO A 271 -12.10 -4.67 5.08
CA PRO A 271 -12.67 -4.25 6.36
C PRO A 271 -14.17 -4.58 6.53
N HIS A 272 -14.93 -4.63 5.43
CA HIS A 272 -16.39 -4.86 5.46
C HIS A 272 -16.77 -6.34 5.35
N VAL A 273 -15.82 -7.25 5.20
CA VAL A 273 -16.09 -8.69 5.08
C VAL A 273 -16.16 -9.31 6.49
N PRO A 274 -17.26 -9.99 6.85
CA PRO A 274 -17.33 -10.73 8.10
C PRO A 274 -16.30 -11.87 8.14
N SER A 275 -15.71 -12.15 9.30
CA SER A 275 -14.61 -13.12 9.43
C SER A 275 -14.95 -14.51 8.90
N HIS A 276 -16.19 -14.97 9.05
CA HIS A 276 -16.63 -16.28 8.54
C HIS A 276 -16.58 -16.40 7.00
N ARG A 277 -16.54 -15.28 6.27
CA ARG A 277 -16.44 -15.26 4.80
C ARG A 277 -15.01 -15.08 4.30
N CYS A 278 -14.09 -14.72 5.18
CA CYS A 278 -12.69 -14.49 4.81
C CYS A 278 -12.05 -15.77 4.25
N GLU A 279 -12.27 -16.92 4.88
CA GLU A 279 -11.73 -18.21 4.42
C GLU A 279 -12.27 -18.63 3.03
N GLU A 280 -13.58 -18.47 2.82
CA GLU A 280 -14.24 -18.74 1.52
C GLU A 280 -13.64 -17.87 0.41
N LEU A 281 -13.48 -16.57 0.67
CA LEU A 281 -12.89 -15.64 -0.29
C LEU A 281 -11.41 -15.92 -0.51
N GLY A 282 -10.67 -16.26 0.54
CA GLY A 282 -9.25 -16.58 0.44
C GLY A 282 -9.02 -17.76 -0.50
N SER A 283 -9.80 -18.82 -0.34
CA SER A 283 -9.76 -19.99 -1.22
C SER A 283 -10.01 -19.61 -2.69
N LEU A 284 -10.98 -18.72 -2.94
CA LEU A 284 -11.27 -18.24 -4.30
C LEU A 284 -10.15 -17.37 -4.88
N PHE A 285 -9.44 -16.62 -4.03
CA PHE A 285 -8.46 -15.62 -4.47
C PHE A 285 -7.04 -16.15 -4.49
N SER A 286 -6.83 -17.35 -3.92
CA SER A 286 -5.49 -17.92 -3.71
C SER A 286 -4.59 -16.95 -2.92
N MET A 287 -5.20 -16.26 -1.96
CA MET A 287 -4.56 -15.27 -1.08
C MET A 287 -5.22 -15.37 0.29
N THR A 288 -4.48 -15.10 1.36
CA THR A 288 -5.06 -14.93 2.70
C THR A 288 -5.95 -13.70 2.73
N VAL A 289 -7.25 -13.86 2.98
CA VAL A 289 -8.18 -12.74 3.13
C VAL A 289 -8.41 -12.49 4.62
N CYS A 290 -8.31 -11.23 5.04
CA CYS A 290 -8.58 -10.83 6.41
C CYS A 290 -9.49 -9.60 6.45
N ASN A 291 -10.22 -9.43 7.54
CA ASN A 291 -10.72 -8.12 7.94
C ASN A 291 -9.76 -7.51 8.97
N LEU A 292 -10.14 -6.36 9.56
CA LEU A 292 -9.24 -5.67 10.49
C LEU A 292 -9.05 -6.42 11.81
N ASP A 293 -10.05 -7.21 12.22
CA ASP A 293 -10.01 -7.92 13.50
C ASP A 293 -9.09 -9.15 13.45
N SER A 294 -8.95 -9.78 12.28
CA SER A 294 -8.16 -11.02 12.13
C SER A 294 -6.77 -10.80 11.52
N PHE A 295 -6.47 -9.60 11.04
CA PHE A 295 -5.29 -9.36 10.21
C PHE A 295 -3.98 -9.49 11.00
N GLU A 296 -3.87 -8.83 12.16
CA GLU A 296 -2.63 -8.82 12.95
C GLU A 296 -2.22 -10.23 13.37
N ASP A 297 -3.16 -11.02 13.89
CA ASP A 297 -2.93 -12.42 14.28
C ASP A 297 -2.48 -13.27 13.10
N ALA A 298 -3.16 -13.16 11.95
CA ALA A 298 -2.80 -13.93 10.75
C ALA A 298 -1.41 -13.58 10.21
N LEU A 299 -1.05 -12.29 10.23
CA LEU A 299 0.27 -11.82 9.83
C LEU A 299 1.36 -12.34 10.77
N LEU A 300 1.13 -12.24 12.08
CA LEU A 300 2.08 -12.69 13.09
C LEU A 300 2.28 -14.21 13.06
N ASP A 301 1.21 -14.97 12.81
CA ASP A 301 1.29 -16.42 12.65
C ASP A 301 2.09 -16.83 11.41
N ALA A 302 1.97 -16.10 10.29
CA ALA A 302 2.80 -16.34 9.11
C ALA A 302 4.29 -16.13 9.42
N VAL A 303 4.63 -14.99 10.03
CA VAL A 303 6.02 -14.67 10.43
C VAL A 303 6.58 -15.70 11.40
N ARG A 304 5.82 -16.08 12.44
CA ARG A 304 6.26 -17.08 13.43
C ARG A 304 6.49 -18.45 12.81
N ARG A 305 5.64 -18.86 11.87
CA ARG A 305 5.73 -20.16 11.19
C ARG A 305 7.04 -20.26 10.41
N ASP A 306 7.35 -19.24 9.63
CA ASP A 306 8.57 -19.20 8.82
C ASP A 306 9.83 -19.13 9.67
N HIS A 307 9.80 -18.32 10.73
CA HIS A 307 10.93 -18.22 11.65
C HIS A 307 11.24 -19.58 12.30
N ARG A 308 10.21 -20.32 12.74
CA ARG A 308 10.36 -21.67 13.29
C ARG A 308 10.89 -22.67 12.26
N ALA A 309 10.39 -22.62 11.02
CA ALA A 309 10.85 -23.49 9.94
C ALA A 309 12.33 -23.28 9.60
N LEU A 310 12.79 -22.01 9.62
CA LEU A 310 14.20 -21.68 9.45
C LEU A 310 15.06 -22.23 10.59
N SER A 311 14.67 -21.97 11.85
CA SER A 311 15.43 -22.45 13.02
C SER A 311 15.55 -23.98 13.04
N ALA A 312 14.51 -24.71 12.65
CA ALA A 312 14.55 -26.17 12.57
C ALA A 312 15.52 -26.68 11.50
N THR A 313 15.65 -25.95 10.38
CA THR A 313 16.58 -26.31 9.29
C THR A 313 18.03 -26.05 9.69
N THR A 314 18.31 -24.96 10.43
CA THR A 314 19.65 -24.62 10.92
C THR A 314 20.16 -25.60 11.98
N VAL A 315 19.29 -26.18 12.81
CA VAL A 315 19.69 -27.16 13.85
C VAL A 315 19.97 -28.56 13.26
N ALA A 316 19.45 -28.85 12.07
CA ALA A 316 19.59 -30.15 11.40
C ALA A 316 20.80 -30.24 10.44
N SER A 317 21.48 -29.11 10.19
CA SER A 317 22.71 -29.04 9.37
C SER A 317 23.94 -29.01 10.25
#